data_AF-A0A1I7A4S1-F1
#
_entry.id   AF-A0A1I7A4S1-F1
#
_cell.length_a   1.000
_cell.length_b   1.000
_cell.length_c   1.000
_cell.angle_alpha   90.00
_cell.angle_beta   90.00
_cell.angle_gamma   90.00
#
_symmetry.space_group_name_H-M   'P 1'
#
loop_
_entity.id
_entity.type
_entity.pdbx_description
1 polymer ?
#
loop_
_entity_poly.entity_id
_entity_poly.type
_entity_poly.pdbx_seq_one_letter_code
_entity_poly.pdbx_strand_id
1 'polypeptide(L)'
;MGRLIAVVLFIAVLVPGVLLARAWALAAGRRAVASAGVEFATPTAEGVATLQRQAQHGRRVRRLGLLLGLVGVVASVVMFAEASVFLWLPALVVGLLAGVVLAEATRPRPRWRLSDPARRPRRSEQVSLWLLWTTRAVVVAELVVAVVMWRRGDLADTVGWVAVLVPLVAWLLAETALLRVLVRPLPAEGADVPVDEALRTWTAHLVTAATSVLALLPLGTLLLAAGIDLGDRVTENVDLLPVALVAGGFASLAAGLAVAAFLVTWLRPVRADERALAG
;
A
#
# COMPACT_ATOMS: atom_id res chain seq x y z
N MET A 1 6.72 11.06 -35.62
CA MET A 1 5.77 10.49 -34.63
C MET A 1 6.46 9.61 -33.58
N GLY A 2 7.14 8.52 -33.93
CA GLY A 2 7.74 7.60 -32.94
C GLY A 2 8.68 8.24 -31.90
N ARG A 3 9.50 9.24 -32.30
CA ARG A 3 10.37 9.99 -31.37
C ARG A 3 9.60 10.83 -30.34
N LEU A 4 8.48 11.43 -30.73
CA LEU A 4 7.68 12.28 -29.84
C LEU A 4 6.90 11.41 -28.83
N ILE A 5 6.38 10.26 -29.27
CA ILE A 5 5.74 9.26 -28.40
C ILE A 5 6.75 8.74 -27.37
N ALA A 6 7.97 8.38 -27.78
CA ALA A 6 9.01 7.93 -26.86
C ALA A 6 9.37 8.98 -25.80
N VAL A 7 9.47 10.26 -26.19
CA VAL A 7 9.75 11.36 -25.25
C VAL A 7 8.59 11.59 -24.28
N VAL A 8 7.34 11.55 -24.77
CA VAL A 8 6.15 11.69 -23.91
C VAL A 8 6.05 10.52 -22.93
N LEU A 9 6.25 9.29 -23.39
CA LEU A 9 6.31 8.09 -22.54
C LEU A 9 7.41 8.21 -21.49
N PHE A 10 8.59 8.67 -21.89
CA PHE A 10 9.71 8.87 -20.99
C PHE A 10 9.38 9.90 -19.90
N ILE A 11 8.82 11.06 -20.26
CA ILE A 11 8.44 12.10 -19.28
C ILE A 11 7.30 11.60 -18.38
N ALA A 12 6.30 10.94 -18.95
CA ALA A 12 5.15 10.39 -18.23
C ALA A 12 5.55 9.32 -17.20
N VAL A 13 6.63 8.57 -17.45
CA VAL A 13 7.16 7.58 -16.50
C VAL A 13 8.13 8.21 -15.51
N LEU A 14 9.05 9.05 -15.98
CA LEU A 14 10.15 9.59 -15.17
C LEU A 14 9.67 10.57 -14.11
N VAL A 15 8.81 11.52 -14.47
CA VAL A 15 8.40 12.60 -13.56
C VAL A 15 7.60 12.04 -12.36
N PRO A 16 6.56 11.21 -12.55
CA PRO A 16 5.86 10.60 -11.42
C PRO A 16 6.78 9.70 -10.59
N GLY A 17 7.67 8.94 -11.23
CA GLY A 17 8.63 8.07 -10.55
C GLY A 17 9.55 8.85 -9.60
N VAL A 18 10.12 9.97 -10.05
CA VAL A 18 11.02 10.82 -9.24
C VAL A 18 10.26 11.49 -8.08
N LEU A 19 9.07 12.03 -8.34
CA LEU A 19 8.25 12.67 -7.31
C LEU A 19 7.80 11.67 -6.23
N LEU A 20 7.43 10.46 -6.66
CA LEU A 20 7.04 9.38 -5.78
C LEU A 20 8.23 8.90 -4.94
N ALA A 21 9.39 8.67 -5.56
CA ALA A 21 10.62 8.30 -4.86
C ALA A 21 11.01 9.34 -3.81
N ARG A 22 10.92 10.63 -4.14
CA ARG A 22 11.16 11.72 -3.18
C ARG A 22 10.17 11.68 -2.01
N ALA A 23 8.88 11.51 -2.29
CA ALA A 23 7.85 11.47 -1.25
C ALA A 23 8.06 10.27 -0.29
N TRP A 24 8.40 9.10 -0.82
CA TRP A 24 8.70 7.92 -0.02
C TRP A 24 10.05 7.99 0.71
N ALA A 25 11.04 8.67 0.15
CA ALA A 25 12.30 8.95 0.85
C ALA A 25 12.08 9.85 2.08
N LEU A 26 11.26 10.90 1.95
CA LEU A 26 10.87 11.76 3.07
C LEU A 26 10.11 10.96 4.14
N ALA A 27 9.23 10.04 3.72
CA ALA A 27 8.53 9.14 4.62
C ALA A 27 9.50 8.18 5.36
N ALA A 28 10.52 7.67 4.66
CA ALA A 28 11.57 6.85 5.27
C ALA A 28 12.37 7.63 6.33
N GLY A 29 12.66 8.92 6.09
CA GLY A 29 13.29 9.80 7.08
C GLY A 29 12.46 9.95 8.35
N ARG A 30 11.14 10.19 8.24
CA ARG A 30 10.24 10.25 9.41
C ARG A 30 10.23 8.95 10.21
N ARG A 31 10.28 7.82 9.52
CA ARG A 31 10.35 6.50 10.16
C ARG A 31 11.66 6.31 10.93
N ALA A 32 12.79 6.73 10.36
CA ALA A 32 14.09 6.64 11.03
C ALA A 32 14.12 7.47 12.33
N VAL A 33 13.52 8.66 12.31
CA VAL A 33 13.35 9.49 13.51
C VAL A 33 12.45 8.80 14.54
N ALA A 34 11.34 8.23 14.11
CA ALA A 34 10.41 7.53 15.00
C ALA A 34 11.02 6.25 15.60
N SER A 35 11.81 5.49 14.83
CA SER A 35 12.54 4.33 15.38
C SER A 35 13.63 4.75 16.35
N ALA A 36 14.39 5.80 16.02
CA ALA A 36 15.39 6.36 16.91
C ALA A 36 14.76 6.82 18.24
N GLY A 37 13.58 7.43 18.20
CA GLY A 37 12.84 7.81 19.41
C GLY A 37 12.48 6.63 20.33
N VAL A 38 12.25 5.44 19.77
CA VAL A 38 12.01 4.20 20.53
C VAL A 38 13.31 3.60 21.07
N GLU A 39 14.43 3.79 20.38
CA GLU A 39 15.75 3.34 20.82
C GLU A 39 16.33 4.25 21.93
N PHE A 40 16.08 5.55 21.87
CA PHE A 40 16.56 6.52 22.86
C PHE A 40 15.69 6.62 24.12
N ALA A 41 14.42 6.24 24.04
CA ALA A 41 13.53 6.20 25.20
C ALA A 41 13.38 4.75 25.67
N THR A 42 13.93 4.42 26.84
CA THR A 42 13.77 3.08 27.43
C THR A 42 12.28 2.78 27.62
N PRO A 43 11.69 1.86 26.84
CA PRO A 43 10.26 1.60 26.91
C PRO A 43 9.93 0.92 28.24
N THR A 44 8.75 1.19 28.78
CA THR A 44 8.28 0.49 29.99
C THR A 44 8.07 -1.00 29.70
N ALA A 45 8.00 -1.83 30.74
CA ALA A 45 7.65 -3.25 30.59
C ALA A 45 6.30 -3.45 29.87
N GLU A 46 5.34 -2.55 30.10
CA GLU A 46 4.04 -2.54 29.41
C GLU A 46 4.19 -2.21 27.91
N GLY A 47 5.07 -1.26 27.58
CA GLY A 47 5.46 -0.90 26.21
C GLY A 47 6.10 -2.08 25.47
N VAL A 48 7.07 -2.76 26.09
CA VAL A 48 7.74 -3.94 25.53
C VAL A 48 6.74 -5.08 25.28
N ALA A 49 5.89 -5.39 26.28
CA ALA A 49 4.87 -6.43 26.14
C ALA A 49 3.85 -6.09 25.02
N THR A 50 3.56 -4.81 24.80
CA THR A 50 2.67 -4.36 23.73
C THR A 50 3.31 -4.51 22.36
N LEU A 51 4.58 -4.13 22.20
CA LEU A 51 5.35 -4.34 20.97
C LEU A 51 5.43 -5.82 20.59
N GLN A 52 5.71 -6.70 21.57
CA GLN A 52 5.77 -8.14 21.33
C GLN A 52 4.41 -8.72 20.89
N ARG A 53 3.31 -8.37 21.58
CA ARG A 53 1.96 -8.82 21.21
C ARG A 53 1.56 -8.36 19.80
N GLN A 54 1.85 -7.11 19.46
CA GLN A 54 1.57 -6.59 18.12
C GLN A 54 2.43 -7.25 17.05
N ALA A 55 3.71 -7.49 17.32
CA ALA A 55 4.59 -8.19 16.40
C ALA A 55 4.13 -9.64 16.15
N GLN A 56 3.69 -10.36 17.19
CA GLN A 56 3.14 -11.70 17.07
C GLN A 56 1.83 -11.71 16.26
N HIS A 57 0.89 -10.82 16.60
CA HIS A 57 -0.37 -10.66 15.85
C HIS A 57 -0.10 -10.38 14.37
N GLY A 58 0.75 -9.39 14.09
CA GLY A 58 1.09 -9.02 12.73
C GLY A 58 1.77 -10.15 11.96
N ARG A 59 2.60 -10.99 12.60
CA ARG A 59 3.15 -12.19 11.95
C ARG A 59 2.07 -13.23 11.63
N ARG A 60 1.16 -13.50 12.56
CA ARG A 60 0.07 -14.48 12.37
C ARG A 60 -0.85 -14.07 11.22
N VAL A 61 -1.33 -12.83 11.22
CA VAL A 61 -2.26 -12.35 10.18
C VAL A 61 -1.59 -12.25 8.82
N ARG A 62 -0.32 -11.82 8.73
CA ARG A 62 0.42 -11.83 7.46
C ARG A 62 0.65 -13.24 6.91
N ARG A 63 0.84 -14.24 7.77
CA ARG A 63 0.90 -15.66 7.35
C ARG A 63 -0.46 -16.14 6.80
N LEU A 64 -1.56 -15.75 7.43
CA LEU A 64 -2.90 -16.06 6.89
C LEU A 64 -3.10 -15.43 5.51
N GLY A 65 -2.65 -14.19 5.31
CA GLY A 65 -2.65 -13.56 3.99
C GLY A 65 -1.80 -14.32 2.97
N LEU A 66 -0.60 -14.77 3.34
CA LEU A 66 0.24 -15.60 2.48
C LEU A 66 -0.44 -16.94 2.12
N LEU A 67 -1.08 -17.58 3.10
CA LEU A 67 -1.85 -18.81 2.88
C LEU A 67 -3.02 -18.58 1.92
N LEU A 68 -3.72 -17.46 2.05
CA LEU A 68 -4.76 -17.06 1.11
C LEU A 68 -4.21 -16.87 -0.30
N GLY A 69 -3.02 -16.27 -0.43
CA GLY A 69 -2.30 -16.17 -1.70
C GLY A 69 -1.98 -17.55 -2.29
N LEU A 70 -1.49 -18.49 -1.48
CA LEU A 70 -1.23 -19.88 -1.89
C LEU A 70 -2.51 -20.60 -2.34
N VAL A 71 -3.63 -20.41 -1.65
CA VAL A 71 -4.94 -20.93 -2.09
C VAL A 71 -5.31 -20.34 -3.45
N GLY A 72 -5.06 -19.05 -3.67
CA GLY A 72 -5.22 -18.41 -4.98
C GLY A 72 -4.36 -19.04 -6.07
N VAL A 73 -3.12 -19.44 -5.76
CA VAL A 73 -2.25 -20.20 -6.69
C VAL A 73 -2.85 -21.57 -7.02
N VAL A 74 -3.30 -22.32 -6.01
CA VAL A 74 -3.91 -23.64 -6.24
C VAL A 74 -5.18 -23.51 -7.10
N ALA A 75 -6.03 -22.53 -6.81
CA ALA A 75 -7.22 -22.26 -7.59
C ALA A 75 -6.87 -21.88 -9.04
N SER A 76 -5.83 -21.06 -9.26
CA SER A 76 -5.41 -20.70 -10.62
C SER A 76 -4.85 -21.90 -11.38
N VAL A 77 -4.11 -22.80 -10.73
CA VAL A 77 -3.65 -24.06 -11.33
C VAL A 77 -4.82 -24.95 -11.75
N VAL A 78 -5.84 -25.11 -10.91
CA VAL A 78 -7.02 -25.93 -11.24
C VAL A 78 -7.78 -25.35 -12.45
N MET A 79 -7.90 -24.03 -12.52
CA MET A 79 -8.68 -23.36 -13.57
C MET A 79 -7.93 -23.18 -14.89
N PHE A 80 -6.61 -22.98 -14.84
CA PHE A 80 -5.81 -22.56 -16.00
C PHE A 80 -4.63 -23.50 -16.30
N ALA A 81 -4.43 -24.56 -15.52
CA ALA A 81 -3.34 -25.53 -15.66
C ALA A 81 -1.97 -24.84 -15.83
N GLU A 82 -1.26 -25.09 -16.93
CA GLU A 82 0.06 -24.53 -17.20
C GLU A 82 0.04 -23.00 -17.38
N ALA A 83 -1.05 -22.43 -17.89
CA ALA A 83 -1.18 -20.98 -18.06
C ALA A 83 -1.26 -20.23 -16.72
N SER A 84 -1.49 -20.95 -15.61
CA SER A 84 -1.57 -20.36 -14.28
C SER A 84 -0.25 -19.79 -13.76
N VAL A 85 0.90 -20.21 -14.29
CA VAL A 85 2.24 -19.84 -13.76
C VAL A 85 2.41 -18.32 -13.66
N PHE A 86 1.86 -17.57 -14.61
CA PHE A 86 1.91 -16.11 -14.63
C PHE A 86 1.07 -15.44 -13.53
N LEU A 87 0.11 -16.16 -12.96
CA LEU A 87 -0.77 -15.70 -11.88
C LEU A 87 -0.23 -16.02 -10.49
N TRP A 88 0.80 -16.86 -10.37
CA TRP A 88 1.29 -17.32 -9.07
C TRP A 88 1.85 -16.17 -8.23
N LEU A 89 2.77 -15.41 -8.81
CA LEU A 89 3.38 -14.28 -8.12
C LEU A 89 2.34 -13.18 -7.80
N PRO A 90 1.48 -12.73 -8.73
CA PRO A 90 0.39 -11.81 -8.41
C PRO A 90 -0.51 -12.29 -7.27
N ALA A 91 -0.95 -13.55 -7.27
CA ALA A 91 -1.80 -14.11 -6.23
C ALA A 91 -1.12 -14.08 -4.85
N LEU A 92 0.17 -14.44 -4.78
CA LEU A 92 0.95 -14.39 -3.56
C LEU A 92 1.15 -12.95 -3.05
N VAL A 93 1.43 -12.02 -3.96
CA VAL A 93 1.58 -10.59 -3.62
C VAL A 93 0.26 -10.03 -3.09
N VAL A 94 -0.85 -10.28 -3.77
CA VAL A 94 -2.18 -9.84 -3.32
C VAL A 94 -2.51 -10.40 -1.95
N GLY A 95 -2.34 -11.71 -1.74
CA GLY A 95 -2.58 -12.35 -0.45
C GLY A 95 -1.71 -11.77 0.68
N LEU A 96 -0.42 -11.57 0.42
CA LEU A 96 0.51 -10.97 1.39
C LEU A 96 0.10 -9.54 1.77
N LEU A 97 -0.20 -8.70 0.78
CA LEU A 97 -0.58 -7.30 0.99
C LEU A 97 -1.93 -7.17 1.68
N ALA A 98 -2.91 -8.01 1.31
CA ALA A 98 -4.18 -8.14 2.01
C ALA A 98 -3.95 -8.50 3.49
N GLY A 99 -3.04 -9.44 3.77
CA GLY A 99 -2.62 -9.79 5.13
C GLY A 99 -1.96 -8.62 5.88
N VAL A 100 -1.20 -7.77 5.20
CA VAL A 100 -0.58 -6.56 5.79
C VAL A 100 -1.65 -5.56 6.21
N VAL A 101 -2.57 -5.18 5.30
CA VAL A 101 -3.63 -4.20 5.62
C VAL A 101 -4.58 -4.75 6.67
N LEU A 102 -4.92 -6.05 6.62
CA LEU A 102 -5.75 -6.70 7.62
C LEU A 102 -5.08 -6.73 9.01
N ALA A 103 -3.77 -7.02 9.07
CA ALA A 103 -3.02 -7.03 10.32
C ALA A 103 -3.05 -5.67 11.01
N GLU A 104 -2.92 -4.59 10.23
CA GLU A 104 -2.94 -3.22 10.73
C GLU A 104 -4.38 -2.79 11.09
N ALA A 105 -5.37 -3.15 10.27
CA ALA A 105 -6.80 -2.89 10.53
C ALA A 105 -7.29 -3.61 11.79
N THR A 106 -6.69 -4.75 12.16
CA THR A 106 -7.06 -5.58 13.33
C THR A 106 -6.07 -5.46 14.50
N ARG A 107 -5.08 -4.56 14.41
CA ARG A 107 -3.99 -4.46 15.39
C ARG A 107 -4.52 -4.35 16.85
N PRO A 108 -3.96 -5.10 17.82
CA PRO A 108 -4.36 -4.98 19.22
C PRO A 108 -4.15 -3.57 19.78
N ARG A 109 -5.11 -3.10 20.60
CA ARG A 109 -5.03 -1.77 21.23
C ARG A 109 -3.97 -1.78 22.36
N PRO A 110 -3.06 -0.79 22.40
CA PRO A 110 -2.17 -0.56 23.54
C PRO A 110 -2.94 -0.28 24.83
N ARG A 111 -2.32 -0.54 25.99
CA ARG A 111 -2.95 -0.41 27.33
C ARG A 111 -2.25 0.60 28.25
N TRP A 112 -1.49 1.55 27.71
CA TRP A 112 -0.85 2.61 28.51
C TRP A 112 -1.86 3.67 28.99
N ARG A 113 -1.47 4.41 30.03
CA ARG A 113 -2.21 5.57 30.56
C ARG A 113 -2.39 6.64 29.47
N LEU A 114 -3.60 7.19 29.38
CA LEU A 114 -3.96 8.22 28.41
C LEU A 114 -3.81 9.61 29.03
N SER A 115 -3.56 10.60 28.17
CA SER A 115 -3.53 12.01 28.57
C SER A 115 -4.86 12.45 29.19
N ASP A 116 -4.76 13.26 30.25
CA ASP A 116 -5.89 13.95 30.86
C ASP A 116 -5.55 15.45 30.96
N PRO A 117 -6.25 16.35 30.22
CA PRO A 117 -7.36 16.06 29.30
C PRO A 117 -6.92 15.31 28.03
N ALA A 118 -7.86 14.58 27.42
CA ALA A 118 -7.60 13.74 26.26
C ALA A 118 -7.12 14.55 25.04
N ARG A 119 -5.83 14.41 24.68
CA ARG A 119 -5.26 15.00 23.46
C ARG A 119 -5.44 14.05 22.27
N ARG A 120 -5.75 14.59 21.08
CA ARG A 120 -5.89 13.81 19.84
C ARG A 120 -4.72 14.06 18.89
N PRO A 121 -4.22 13.02 18.19
CA PRO A 121 -3.17 13.22 17.19
C PRO A 121 -3.71 13.90 15.93
N ARG A 122 -2.85 14.62 15.20
CA ARG A 122 -3.21 15.15 13.87
C ARG A 122 -2.76 14.19 12.76
N ARG A 123 -3.55 14.06 11.70
CA ARG A 123 -3.21 13.20 10.54
C ARG A 123 -1.88 13.58 9.89
N SER A 124 -1.60 14.88 9.79
CA SER A 124 -0.39 15.43 9.16
C SER A 124 0.92 15.06 9.88
N GLU A 125 0.83 14.71 11.16
CA GLU A 125 1.95 14.25 11.98
C GLU A 125 2.33 12.81 11.62
N GLN A 126 1.33 11.98 11.30
CA GLN A 126 1.51 10.53 11.09
C GLN A 126 1.91 10.15 9.66
N VAL A 127 1.34 10.84 8.66
CA VAL A 127 1.62 10.60 7.24
C VAL A 127 1.44 11.89 6.45
N SER A 128 2.19 12.03 5.36
CA SER A 128 1.96 13.12 4.42
C SER A 128 0.52 13.08 3.89
N LEU A 129 -0.22 14.18 4.03
CA LEU A 129 -1.57 14.30 3.47
C LEU A 129 -1.57 14.11 1.95
N TRP A 130 -0.48 14.51 1.28
CA TRP A 130 -0.30 14.29 -0.14
C TRP A 130 -0.29 12.79 -0.49
N LEU A 131 0.51 11.98 0.22
CA LEU A 131 0.57 10.52 0.00
C LEU A 131 -0.79 9.86 0.22
N LEU A 132 -1.53 10.32 1.22
CA LEU A 132 -2.85 9.78 1.54
C LEU A 132 -3.87 10.11 0.43
N TRP A 133 -3.89 11.35 -0.05
CA TRP A 133 -4.80 11.75 -1.13
C TRP A 133 -4.43 11.12 -2.47
N THR A 134 -3.15 11.01 -2.82
CA THR A 134 -2.73 10.33 -4.04
C THR A 134 -3.09 8.85 -4.02
N THR A 135 -2.93 8.18 -2.87
CA THR A 135 -3.37 6.77 -2.72
C THR A 135 -4.86 6.62 -2.99
N ARG A 136 -5.69 7.50 -2.39
CA ARG A 136 -7.15 7.47 -2.62
C ARG A 136 -7.51 7.75 -4.07
N ALA A 137 -6.87 8.72 -4.70
CA ALA A 137 -7.08 9.05 -6.11
C ALA A 137 -6.75 7.86 -7.02
N VAL A 138 -5.66 7.15 -6.75
CA VAL A 138 -5.27 5.95 -7.50
C VAL A 138 -6.31 4.83 -7.34
N VAL A 139 -6.75 4.54 -6.12
CA VAL A 139 -7.78 3.51 -5.88
C VAL A 139 -9.07 3.87 -6.63
N VAL A 140 -9.50 5.14 -6.56
CA VAL A 140 -10.70 5.58 -7.29
C VAL A 140 -10.49 5.45 -8.81
N ALA A 141 -9.33 5.82 -9.33
CA ALA A 141 -9.03 5.69 -10.75
C ALA A 141 -9.06 4.22 -11.20
N GLU A 142 -8.46 3.32 -10.44
CA GLU A 142 -8.51 1.87 -10.69
C GLU A 142 -9.96 1.36 -10.71
N LEU A 143 -10.75 1.66 -9.68
CA LEU A 143 -12.14 1.22 -9.59
C LEU A 143 -12.96 1.73 -10.78
N VAL A 144 -12.77 3.00 -11.17
CA VAL A 144 -13.46 3.59 -12.33
C VAL A 144 -13.06 2.88 -13.62
N VAL A 145 -11.76 2.69 -13.87
CA VAL A 145 -11.27 2.01 -15.07
C VAL A 145 -11.77 0.56 -15.12
N ALA A 146 -11.68 -0.17 -14.01
CA ALA A 146 -12.15 -1.56 -13.91
C ALA A 146 -13.66 -1.65 -14.21
N VAL A 147 -14.48 -0.79 -13.60
CA VAL A 147 -15.93 -0.78 -13.83
C VAL A 147 -16.28 -0.40 -15.27
N VAL A 148 -15.58 0.58 -15.85
CA VAL A 148 -15.82 1.00 -17.25
C VAL A 148 -15.50 -0.14 -18.21
N MET A 149 -14.33 -0.77 -18.08
CA MET A 149 -13.93 -1.90 -18.93
C MET A 149 -14.88 -3.09 -18.75
N TRP A 150 -15.27 -3.39 -17.50
CA TRP A 150 -16.21 -4.47 -17.23
C TRP A 150 -17.59 -4.23 -17.85
N ARG A 151 -18.13 -3.00 -17.73
CA ARG A 151 -19.41 -2.64 -18.36
C ARG A 151 -19.38 -2.66 -19.88
N ARG A 152 -18.21 -2.50 -20.49
CA ARG A 152 -18.02 -2.59 -21.95
C ARG A 152 -17.85 -4.02 -22.45
N GLY A 153 -17.73 -5.00 -21.54
CA GLY A 153 -17.47 -6.39 -21.89
C GLY A 153 -15.99 -6.69 -22.17
N ASP A 154 -15.09 -5.75 -21.89
CA ASP A 154 -13.64 -5.90 -22.10
C ASP A 154 -13.00 -6.82 -21.03
N LEU A 155 -13.71 -7.07 -19.93
CA LEU A 155 -13.30 -7.97 -18.85
C LEU A 155 -14.33 -9.07 -18.66
N ALA A 156 -13.87 -10.32 -18.53
CA ALA A 156 -14.71 -11.41 -18.05
C ALA A 156 -15.23 -11.11 -16.64
N ASP A 157 -16.45 -11.57 -16.32
CA ASP A 157 -17.12 -11.24 -15.05
C ASP A 157 -16.29 -11.56 -13.81
N THR A 158 -15.62 -12.71 -13.80
CA THR A 158 -14.73 -13.11 -12.70
C THR A 158 -13.58 -12.11 -12.51
N VAL A 159 -13.00 -11.61 -13.61
CA VAL A 159 -11.91 -10.63 -13.57
C VAL A 159 -12.43 -9.26 -13.13
N GLY A 160 -13.58 -8.84 -13.65
CA GLY A 160 -14.24 -7.60 -13.24
C GLY A 160 -14.52 -7.55 -11.74
N TRP A 161 -15.05 -8.64 -11.17
CA TRP A 161 -15.26 -8.75 -9.72
C TRP A 161 -13.95 -8.64 -8.93
N VAL A 162 -12.90 -9.36 -9.34
CA VAL A 162 -11.61 -9.33 -8.64
C VAL A 162 -10.98 -7.93 -8.71
N ALA A 163 -10.98 -7.32 -9.89
CA ALA A 163 -10.42 -5.98 -10.14
C ALA A 163 -11.15 -4.86 -9.38
N VAL A 164 -12.39 -5.09 -8.91
CA VAL A 164 -13.14 -4.14 -8.09
C VAL A 164 -13.04 -4.48 -6.60
N LEU A 165 -13.27 -5.73 -6.22
CA LEU A 165 -13.39 -6.13 -4.82
C LEU A 165 -12.06 -6.08 -4.08
N VAL A 166 -10.97 -6.55 -4.69
CA VAL A 166 -9.65 -6.58 -4.05
C VAL A 166 -9.19 -5.17 -3.63
N PRO A 167 -9.13 -4.17 -4.53
CA PRO A 167 -8.71 -2.83 -4.14
C PRO A 167 -9.71 -2.13 -3.22
N LEU A 168 -11.02 -2.36 -3.40
CA LEU A 168 -12.04 -1.79 -2.52
C LEU A 168 -11.90 -2.30 -1.09
N VAL A 169 -11.78 -3.62 -0.90
CA VAL A 169 -11.57 -4.22 0.43
C VAL A 169 -10.27 -3.74 1.05
N ALA A 170 -9.18 -3.68 0.27
CA ALA A 170 -7.91 -3.15 0.74
C ALA A 170 -8.02 -1.69 1.20
N TRP A 171 -8.71 -0.86 0.44
CA TRP A 171 -8.95 0.54 0.77
C TRP A 171 -9.78 0.70 2.05
N LEU A 172 -10.87 -0.06 2.19
CA LEU A 172 -11.68 -0.06 3.41
C LEU A 172 -10.85 -0.50 4.63
N LEU A 173 -10.06 -1.56 4.51
CA LEU A 173 -9.16 -2.00 5.57
C LEU A 173 -8.13 -0.92 5.93
N ALA A 174 -7.56 -0.24 4.94
CA ALA A 174 -6.63 0.86 5.18
C ALA A 174 -7.28 2.05 5.89
N GLU A 175 -8.48 2.47 5.46
CA GLU A 175 -9.22 3.55 6.12
C GLU A 175 -9.61 3.18 7.55
N THR A 176 -10.02 1.93 7.81
CA THR A 176 -10.30 1.48 9.18
C THR A 176 -9.04 1.53 10.05
N ALA A 177 -7.88 1.10 9.54
CA ALA A 177 -6.61 1.20 10.27
C ALA A 177 -6.25 2.65 10.62
N LEU A 178 -6.37 3.56 9.64
CA LEU A 178 -6.12 4.99 9.81
C LEU A 178 -7.09 5.63 10.82
N LEU A 179 -8.38 5.34 10.70
CA LEU A 179 -9.41 5.84 11.62
C LEU A 179 -9.15 5.36 13.05
N ARG A 180 -8.84 4.08 13.23
CA ARG A 180 -8.49 3.51 14.55
C ARG A 180 -7.30 4.21 15.20
N VAL A 181 -6.30 4.57 14.39
CA VAL A 181 -5.12 5.32 14.84
C VAL A 181 -5.45 6.77 15.19
N LEU A 182 -6.46 7.39 14.61
CA LEU A 182 -6.80 8.79 14.88
C LEU A 182 -7.75 8.97 16.04
N VAL A 183 -8.69 8.03 16.19
CA VAL A 183 -9.70 8.09 17.26
C VAL A 183 -9.08 7.76 18.62
N ARG A 184 -7.95 7.04 18.68
CA ARG A 184 -7.24 6.74 19.94
C ARG A 184 -6.59 8.02 20.52
N PRO A 185 -6.90 8.42 21.77
CA PRO A 185 -6.21 9.53 22.44
C PRO A 185 -4.70 9.31 22.56
N LEU A 186 -3.95 10.39 22.77
CA LEU A 186 -2.51 10.33 23.02
C LEU A 186 -2.23 9.79 24.43
N PRO A 187 -1.13 9.04 24.60
CA PRO A 187 -0.65 8.63 25.92
C PRO A 187 -0.39 9.83 26.85
N ALA A 188 -0.43 9.59 28.16
CA ALA A 188 -0.02 10.56 29.16
C ALA A 188 1.48 10.87 29.02
N GLU A 189 1.90 12.07 29.44
CA GLU A 189 3.32 12.41 29.49
C GLU A 189 4.06 11.46 30.44
N GLY A 190 5.23 10.96 30.01
CA GLY A 190 6.01 9.96 30.74
C GLY A 190 5.52 8.51 30.62
N ALA A 191 4.44 8.24 29.89
CA ALA A 191 4.12 6.87 29.44
C ALA A 191 4.99 6.51 28.20
N ASP A 192 4.56 5.56 27.38
CA ASP A 192 5.29 5.16 26.17
C ASP A 192 4.94 6.04 24.94
N VAL A 193 5.09 7.36 25.06
CA VAL A 193 4.80 8.32 23.96
C VAL A 193 5.60 8.01 22.69
N PRO A 194 6.93 7.77 22.74
CA PRO A 194 7.72 7.49 21.53
C PRO A 194 7.30 6.18 20.84
N VAL A 195 6.89 5.17 21.63
CA VAL A 195 6.39 3.89 21.12
C VAL A 195 5.03 4.08 20.43
N ASP A 196 4.13 4.85 21.05
CA ASP A 196 2.83 5.18 20.46
C ASP A 196 3.00 5.90 19.12
N GLU A 197 3.82 6.95 19.08
CA GLU A 197 4.07 7.74 17.87
C GLU A 197 4.68 6.90 16.75
N ALA A 198 5.70 6.10 17.06
CA ALA A 198 6.30 5.19 16.10
C ALA A 198 5.28 4.21 15.52
N LEU A 199 4.44 3.61 16.36
CA LEU A 199 3.42 2.66 15.91
C LEU A 199 2.35 3.30 15.02
N ARG A 200 1.93 4.54 15.31
CA ARG A 200 0.94 5.27 14.50
C ARG A 200 1.50 5.63 13.13
N THR A 201 2.70 6.21 13.11
CA THR A 201 3.42 6.54 11.88
C THR A 201 3.62 5.28 11.04
N TRP A 202 3.97 4.17 11.68
CA TRP A 202 4.17 2.90 11.00
C TRP A 202 2.92 2.35 10.33
N THR A 203 1.79 2.32 11.07
CA THR A 203 0.51 1.87 10.55
C THR A 203 0.12 2.70 9.34
N ALA A 204 0.18 4.03 9.46
CA ALA A 204 -0.23 4.93 8.39
C ALA A 204 0.57 4.72 7.10
N HIS A 205 1.88 4.55 7.22
CA HIS A 205 2.78 4.32 6.10
C HIS A 205 2.59 2.93 5.47
N LEU A 206 2.46 1.87 6.26
CA LEU A 206 2.24 0.51 5.75
C LEU A 206 0.93 0.39 4.97
N VAL A 207 -0.18 0.88 5.52
CA VAL A 207 -1.49 0.73 4.85
C VAL A 207 -1.58 1.59 3.61
N THR A 208 -0.99 2.79 3.63
CA THR A 208 -0.90 3.66 2.44
C THR A 208 -0.09 2.99 1.34
N ALA A 209 1.09 2.43 1.66
CA ALA A 209 1.95 1.75 0.70
C ALA A 209 1.30 0.49 0.14
N ALA A 210 0.78 -0.40 1.00
CA ALA A 210 0.16 -1.65 0.57
C ALA A 210 -1.06 -1.42 -0.32
N THR A 211 -1.92 -0.46 0.06
CA THR A 211 -3.10 -0.10 -0.76
C THR A 211 -2.68 0.55 -2.08
N SER A 212 -1.65 1.39 -2.08
CA SER A 212 -1.11 1.96 -3.32
C SER A 212 -0.63 0.87 -4.28
N VAL A 213 0.11 -0.14 -3.79
CA VAL A 213 0.60 -1.24 -4.64
C VAL A 213 -0.57 -2.08 -5.17
N LEU A 214 -1.53 -2.40 -4.30
CA LEU A 214 -2.74 -3.14 -4.68
C LEU A 214 -3.59 -2.42 -5.72
N ALA A 215 -3.47 -1.11 -5.85
CA ALA A 215 -4.22 -0.32 -6.83
C ALA A 215 -3.43 0.07 -8.08
N LEU A 216 -2.16 0.47 -7.93
CA LEU A 216 -1.30 0.89 -9.04
C LEU A 216 -0.99 -0.24 -10.01
N LEU A 217 -0.77 -1.46 -9.50
CA LEU A 217 -0.44 -2.59 -10.36
C LEU A 217 -1.62 -2.99 -11.25
N PRO A 218 -2.85 -3.23 -10.71
CA PRO A 218 -3.99 -3.53 -11.57
C PRO A 218 -4.38 -2.36 -12.46
N LEU A 219 -4.35 -1.12 -11.96
CA LEU A 219 -4.60 0.07 -12.79
C LEU A 219 -3.64 0.12 -13.98
N GLY A 220 -2.35 -0.12 -13.74
CA GLY A 220 -1.34 -0.15 -14.79
C GLY A 220 -1.64 -1.20 -15.87
N THR A 221 -2.02 -2.41 -15.44
CA THR A 221 -2.41 -3.49 -16.36
C THR A 221 -3.67 -3.16 -17.14
N LEU A 222 -4.71 -2.62 -16.49
CA LEU A 222 -5.97 -2.25 -17.13
C LEU A 222 -5.77 -1.13 -18.17
N LEU A 223 -4.99 -0.10 -17.83
CA LEU A 223 -4.68 0.99 -18.75
C LEU A 223 -3.86 0.51 -19.95
N LEU A 224 -2.89 -0.38 -19.75
CA LEU A 224 -2.15 -0.99 -20.86
C LEU A 224 -3.06 -1.82 -21.76
N ALA A 225 -3.92 -2.67 -21.19
CA ALA A 225 -4.85 -3.48 -21.95
C ALA A 225 -5.81 -2.62 -22.78
N ALA A 226 -6.42 -1.61 -22.15
CA ALA A 226 -7.30 -0.67 -22.84
C ALA A 226 -6.57 0.12 -23.94
N GLY A 227 -5.34 0.56 -23.67
CA GLY A 227 -4.55 1.33 -24.63
C GLY A 227 -4.12 0.51 -25.85
N ILE A 228 -3.77 -0.77 -25.66
CA ILE A 228 -3.40 -1.69 -26.76
C ILE A 228 -4.64 -1.99 -27.60
N ASP A 229 -5.76 -2.37 -26.98
CA ASP A 229 -7.00 -2.71 -27.71
C ASP A 229 -7.54 -1.53 -28.52
N LEU A 230 -7.46 -0.31 -27.99
CA LEU A 230 -7.79 0.91 -28.74
C LEU A 230 -6.79 1.20 -29.86
N GLY A 231 -5.52 0.89 -29.67
CA GLY A 231 -4.45 1.11 -30.66
C GLY A 231 -4.52 0.17 -31.86
N ASP A 232 -5.09 -1.03 -31.69
CA ASP A 232 -5.27 -2.00 -32.77
C ASP A 232 -6.47 -1.66 -33.69
N ARG A 233 -7.30 -0.69 -33.32
CA ARG A 233 -8.44 -0.24 -34.11
C ARG A 233 -7.99 0.76 -35.18
N VAL A 234 -8.49 0.59 -36.40
CA VAL A 234 -8.22 1.53 -37.51
C VAL A 234 -9.02 2.81 -37.29
N THR A 235 -8.33 3.91 -36.99
CA THR A 235 -8.94 5.24 -36.87
C THR A 235 -8.49 6.16 -38.00
N GLU A 236 -9.42 6.96 -38.54
CA GLU A 236 -9.12 7.92 -39.61
C GLU A 236 -8.31 9.14 -39.13
N ASN A 237 -8.29 9.40 -37.81
CA ASN A 237 -7.62 10.54 -37.18
C ASN A 237 -6.46 10.11 -36.26
N VAL A 238 -5.57 11.06 -35.95
CA VAL A 238 -4.56 10.89 -34.89
C VAL A 238 -5.26 10.82 -33.54
N ASP A 239 -5.43 9.61 -33.02
CA ASP A 239 -5.95 9.39 -31.66
C ASP A 239 -4.79 9.35 -30.65
N LEU A 240 -4.80 10.28 -29.70
CA LEU A 240 -3.80 10.36 -28.63
C LEU A 240 -4.22 9.55 -27.39
N LEU A 241 -5.49 9.11 -27.31
CA LEU A 241 -5.99 8.34 -26.18
C LEU A 241 -5.27 6.99 -25.98
N PRO A 242 -5.04 6.15 -27.01
CA PRO A 242 -4.28 4.91 -26.85
C PRO A 242 -2.89 5.17 -26.28
N VAL A 243 -2.22 6.21 -26.78
CA VAL A 243 -0.88 6.61 -26.33
C VAL A 243 -0.90 7.05 -24.86
N ALA A 244 -1.90 7.85 -24.47
CA ALA A 244 -2.05 8.32 -23.09
C ALA A 244 -2.35 7.17 -22.12
N LEU A 245 -3.17 6.20 -22.51
CA LEU A 245 -3.48 5.01 -21.72
C LEU A 245 -2.25 4.13 -21.54
N VAL A 246 -1.49 3.87 -22.62
CA VAL A 246 -0.24 3.12 -22.55
C VAL A 246 0.77 3.82 -21.64
N ALA A 247 0.93 5.14 -21.78
CA ALA A 247 1.80 5.95 -20.93
C ALA A 247 1.40 5.89 -19.46
N GLY A 248 0.12 6.08 -19.16
CA GLY A 248 -0.43 5.99 -17.81
C GLY A 248 -0.29 4.58 -17.23
N GLY A 249 -0.43 3.55 -18.07
CA GLY A 249 -0.23 2.15 -17.70
C GLY A 249 1.20 1.87 -17.24
N PHE A 250 2.20 2.22 -18.05
CA PHE A 250 3.61 2.09 -17.67
C PHE A 250 3.97 2.91 -16.43
N ALA A 251 3.49 4.16 -16.35
CA ALA A 251 3.72 5.02 -15.19
C ALA A 251 3.15 4.42 -13.90
N SER A 252 1.94 3.83 -13.97
CA SER A 252 1.29 3.17 -12.84
C SER A 252 2.04 1.92 -12.40
N LEU A 253 2.49 1.08 -13.34
CA LEU A 253 3.31 -0.09 -13.02
C LEU A 253 4.65 0.30 -12.38
N ALA A 254 5.36 1.27 -12.96
CA ALA A 254 6.63 1.74 -12.44
C ALA A 254 6.46 2.33 -11.03
N ALA A 255 5.41 3.12 -10.81
CA ALA A 255 5.05 3.65 -9.51
C ALA A 255 4.74 2.53 -8.50
N GLY A 256 3.92 1.55 -8.89
CA GLY A 256 3.54 0.42 -8.04
C GLY A 256 4.75 -0.40 -7.61
N LEU A 257 5.67 -0.69 -8.54
CA LEU A 257 6.93 -1.38 -8.26
C LEU A 257 7.84 -0.58 -7.32
N ALA A 258 7.94 0.73 -7.54
CA ALA A 258 8.72 1.60 -6.66
C ALA A 258 8.16 1.59 -5.23
N VAL A 259 6.84 1.74 -5.05
CA VAL A 259 6.21 1.66 -3.73
C VAL A 259 6.40 0.27 -3.10
N ALA A 260 6.32 -0.80 -3.90
CA ALA A 260 6.54 -2.15 -3.42
C ALA A 260 7.96 -2.33 -2.85
N ALA A 261 8.99 -1.78 -3.50
CA ALA A 261 10.36 -1.81 -2.99
C ALA A 261 10.46 -1.13 -1.61
N PHE A 262 9.87 0.06 -1.46
CA PHE A 262 9.80 0.73 -0.15
C PHE A 262 9.04 -0.11 0.88
N LEU A 263 7.89 -0.69 0.50
CA LEU A 263 7.09 -1.51 1.39
C LEU A 263 7.88 -2.73 1.91
N VAL A 264 8.68 -3.39 1.07
CA VAL A 264 9.53 -4.52 1.50
C VAL A 264 10.51 -4.09 2.59
N THR A 265 11.14 -2.92 2.45
CA THR A 265 12.02 -2.38 3.52
C THR A 265 11.24 -2.11 4.81
N TRP A 266 9.92 -1.95 4.71
CA TRP A 266 9.07 -1.53 5.80
C TRP A 266 8.34 -2.63 6.55
N LEU A 267 8.32 -3.85 6.03
CA LEU A 267 7.66 -4.99 6.68
C LEU A 267 8.32 -5.42 8.00
N ARG A 268 9.60 -5.08 8.21
CA ARG A 268 10.39 -5.39 9.41
C ARG A 268 9.84 -4.65 10.63
N PRO A 269 9.25 -5.32 11.65
CA PRO A 269 8.55 -4.65 12.75
C PRO A 269 9.46 -3.71 13.55
N VAL A 270 8.84 -2.72 14.22
CA VAL A 270 9.51 -1.89 15.25
C VAL A 270 10.09 -2.80 16.32
N ARG A 271 11.34 -2.54 16.71
CA ARG A 271 12.05 -3.22 17.79
C ARG A 271 12.59 -2.15 18.73
N ALA A 272 12.54 -2.44 20.03
CA ALA A 272 13.41 -1.78 20.98
C ALA A 272 14.73 -2.56 21.00
N ASP A 273 15.85 -1.89 20.79
CA ASP A 273 17.18 -2.50 20.88
C ASP A 273 17.94 -1.74 21.99
N GLU A 274 18.36 -2.44 23.04
CA GLU A 274 19.07 -1.82 24.19
C GLU A 274 20.47 -1.32 23.82
N ARG A 275 20.96 -1.66 22.62
CA ARG A 275 22.33 -1.39 22.16
C ARG A 275 22.64 0.08 21.93
N ALA A 276 21.64 0.94 21.77
CA ALA A 276 21.85 2.36 21.46
C ALA A 276 22.45 3.16 22.63
N LEU A 277 22.39 2.64 23.88
CA LEU A 277 22.91 3.30 25.08
C LEU A 277 24.21 2.68 25.62
N ALA A 278 24.78 1.69 24.94
CA ALA A 278 25.98 0.98 25.34
C ALA A 278 27.24 1.38 24.53
N GLY A 279 27.17 2.48 23.76
CA GLY A 279 28.26 3.01 22.94
C GLY A 279 28.71 4.39 23.39
#